data_AF-A0A2N0R2S6-F1
#
_entry.id   AF-A0A2N0R2S6-F1
#
_cell.length_a   1.000
_cell.length_b   1.000
_cell.length_c   1.000
_cell.angle_alpha   90.00
_cell.angle_beta   90.00
_cell.angle_gamma   90.00
#
_symmetry.space_group_name_H-M   'P 1'
#
loop_
_entity.id
_entity.type
_entity.pdbx_description
1 polymer ?
#
loop_
_entity_poly.entity_id
_entity_poly.type
_entity_poly.pdbx_seq_one_letter_code
_entity_poly.pdbx_strand_id
1 'polypeptide(L)'
;MEEETLKQYMNEYYRGFTGFELEHLEDFAKCLKEYKEFNLADYEIAHLDNDILFPPGDIKIGVRDARTTSKSNISKKILIDIAVFTMKMGGENVKRILETILLEKSHNDTTTKDATDENTTEEEIDRELISKFVKENMLSFYRNFLHFEKHHIDDFVKAIINKERVNLVNYETDHLDEHLLLQRGKTPNGVRDNDKVMGADVIKDNLMDIAAFTMKKGAAITTKILISLGYDHFKNLQKKDAAVEELKKTKDELNSLIAKYKKDKEKIDDLEKEKKIANE
;
A
#
# COMPACT_ATOMS: atom_id res chain seq x y z
N MET A 1 3.56 11.86 6.30
CA MET A 1 2.46 11.90 5.30
C MET A 1 1.35 12.72 5.90
N GLU A 2 0.81 13.68 5.15
CA GLU A 2 -0.33 14.48 5.62
C GLU A 2 -1.60 13.62 5.69
N GLU A 3 -2.49 13.92 6.63
CA GLU A 3 -3.72 13.15 6.87
C GLU A 3 -4.60 13.09 5.61
N GLU A 4 -4.65 14.18 4.83
CA GLU A 4 -5.45 14.26 3.61
C GLU A 4 -4.91 13.35 2.50
N THR A 5 -3.58 13.30 2.31
CA THR A 5 -2.94 12.38 1.36
C THR A 5 -3.20 10.93 1.73
N LEU A 6 -3.14 10.60 3.03
CA LEU A 6 -3.46 9.26 3.50
C LEU A 6 -4.92 8.89 3.18
N LYS A 7 -5.87 9.81 3.40
CA LYS A 7 -7.28 9.61 3.04
C LYS A 7 -7.46 9.37 1.55
N GLN A 8 -6.75 10.10 0.69
CA GLN A 8 -6.79 9.92 -0.76
C GLN A 8 -6.35 8.51 -1.18
N TYR A 9 -5.18 8.05 -0.73
CA TYR A 9 -4.73 6.68 -1.05
C TYR A 9 -5.66 5.61 -0.48
N MET A 10 -6.22 5.83 0.71
CA MET A 10 -7.16 4.89 1.29
C MET A 10 -8.52 4.87 0.57
N ASN A 11 -8.94 5.98 -0.04
CA ASN A 11 -10.09 5.99 -0.95
C ASN A 11 -9.81 5.19 -2.23
N GLU A 12 -8.63 5.35 -2.82
CA GLU A 12 -8.21 4.55 -3.98
C GLU A 12 -8.14 3.05 -3.65
N TYR A 13 -7.68 2.70 -2.45
CA TYR A 13 -7.69 1.31 -1.98
C TYR A 13 -9.11 0.70 -2.02
N TYR A 14 -10.11 1.45 -1.56
CA TYR A 14 -11.49 0.97 -1.54
C TYR A 14 -12.19 1.05 -2.89
N ARG A 15 -11.83 2.03 -3.72
CA ARG A 15 -12.40 2.20 -5.05
C ARG A 15 -12.20 0.96 -5.92
N GLY A 16 -11.09 0.25 -5.76
CA GLY A 16 -10.82 -1.01 -6.46
C GLY A 16 -11.76 -2.17 -6.10
N PHE A 17 -12.67 -2.02 -5.14
CA PHE A 17 -13.72 -3.01 -4.83
C PHE A 17 -15.13 -2.58 -5.29
N THR A 18 -15.26 -1.44 -5.97
CA THR A 18 -16.55 -0.98 -6.49
C THR A 18 -17.13 -2.04 -7.43
N GLY A 19 -18.40 -2.41 -7.26
CA GLY A 19 -19.06 -3.45 -8.05
C GLY A 19 -18.88 -4.88 -7.53
N PHE A 20 -18.08 -5.10 -6.49
CA PHE A 20 -17.72 -6.45 -6.01
C PHE A 20 -18.90 -7.39 -5.78
N GLU A 21 -20.00 -6.91 -5.17
CA GLU A 21 -21.17 -7.76 -4.95
C GLU A 21 -21.80 -8.24 -6.26
N LEU A 22 -21.90 -7.35 -7.26
CA LEU A 22 -22.53 -7.67 -8.54
C LEU A 22 -21.62 -8.52 -9.43
N GLU A 23 -20.32 -8.21 -9.42
CA GLU A 23 -19.34 -8.81 -10.32
C GLU A 23 -18.79 -10.14 -9.82
N HIS A 24 -18.73 -10.35 -8.50
CA HIS A 24 -18.03 -11.52 -7.94
C HIS A 24 -18.86 -12.32 -6.94
N LEU A 25 -19.53 -11.66 -5.99
CA LEU A 25 -20.19 -12.36 -4.87
C LEU A 25 -21.23 -13.39 -5.36
N GLU A 26 -21.94 -13.09 -6.45
CA GLU A 26 -22.97 -13.97 -7.01
C GLU A 26 -22.40 -15.33 -7.46
N ASP A 27 -21.20 -15.37 -8.04
CA ASP A 27 -20.58 -16.62 -8.49
C ASP A 27 -20.20 -17.52 -7.31
N PHE A 28 -19.58 -16.93 -6.27
CA PHE A 28 -19.28 -17.66 -5.02
C PHE A 28 -20.55 -18.15 -4.33
N ALA A 29 -21.58 -17.31 -4.26
CA ALA A 29 -22.86 -17.65 -3.64
C ALA A 29 -23.56 -18.79 -4.38
N LYS A 30 -23.51 -18.79 -5.71
CA LYS A 30 -24.05 -19.88 -6.54
C LYS A 30 -23.35 -21.20 -6.24
N CYS A 31 -22.01 -21.23 -6.24
CA CYS A 31 -21.25 -22.44 -5.91
C CYS A 31 -21.58 -22.96 -4.51
N LEU A 32 -21.76 -22.06 -3.53
CA LEU A 32 -22.06 -22.45 -2.16
C LEU A 32 -23.46 -23.04 -2.01
N LYS A 33 -24.46 -22.46 -2.68
CA LYS A 33 -25.83 -22.98 -2.69
C LYS A 33 -25.94 -24.33 -3.42
N GLU A 34 -25.19 -24.48 -4.50
CA GLU A 34 -25.17 -25.71 -5.30
C GLU A 34 -24.21 -26.78 -4.76
N TYR A 35 -23.49 -26.50 -3.67
CA TYR A 35 -22.44 -27.38 -3.11
C TYR A 35 -21.45 -27.85 -4.16
N LYS A 36 -20.99 -26.91 -5.01
CA LYS A 36 -19.99 -27.17 -6.05
C LYS A 36 -18.66 -26.57 -5.67
N GLU A 37 -17.59 -27.22 -6.11
CA GLU A 37 -16.25 -26.65 -5.97
C GLU A 37 -16.12 -25.38 -6.81
N PHE A 38 -15.42 -24.39 -6.27
CA PHE A 38 -15.07 -23.16 -6.96
C PHE A 38 -13.64 -23.28 -7.48
N ASN A 39 -13.41 -23.05 -8.78
CA ASN A 39 -12.06 -23.01 -9.31
C ASN A 39 -11.49 -21.60 -9.16
N LEU A 40 -10.86 -21.37 -8.00
CA LEU A 40 -10.28 -20.07 -7.69
C LEU A 40 -9.16 -19.67 -8.66
N ALA A 41 -8.35 -20.62 -9.15
CA ALA A 41 -7.22 -20.30 -10.03
C ALA A 41 -7.70 -19.70 -11.36
N ASP A 42 -8.66 -20.36 -12.02
CA ASP A 42 -9.23 -19.88 -13.28
C ASP A 42 -9.97 -18.54 -13.08
N TYR A 43 -10.65 -18.40 -11.94
CA TYR A 43 -11.37 -17.17 -11.61
C TYR A 43 -10.41 -15.99 -11.40
N GLU A 44 -9.31 -16.19 -10.68
CA GLU A 44 -8.28 -15.16 -10.51
C GLU A 44 -7.66 -14.78 -11.86
N ILE A 45 -7.38 -15.73 -12.76
CA ILE A 45 -6.86 -15.43 -14.11
C ILE A 45 -7.84 -14.55 -14.92
N ALA A 46 -9.14 -14.75 -14.75
CA ALA A 46 -10.16 -14.02 -15.49
C ALA A 46 -10.44 -12.61 -14.94
N HIS A 47 -10.21 -12.38 -13.65
CA HIS A 47 -10.70 -11.19 -12.95
C HIS A 47 -9.62 -10.35 -12.25
N LEU A 48 -8.41 -10.88 -12.10
CA LEU A 48 -7.30 -10.22 -11.43
C LEU A 48 -6.12 -10.02 -12.38
N ASP A 49 -5.35 -8.96 -12.12
CA ASP A 49 -4.03 -8.81 -12.73
C ASP A 49 -3.08 -9.86 -12.15
N ASN A 50 -2.02 -10.19 -12.89
CA ASN A 50 -1.01 -11.13 -12.39
C ASN A 50 -0.39 -10.59 -11.09
N ASP A 51 -0.70 -11.25 -9.97
CA ASP A 51 -0.13 -10.94 -8.66
C ASP A 51 1.39 -11.15 -8.70
N ILE A 52 2.12 -10.17 -8.16
CA ILE A 52 3.58 -10.10 -8.23
C ILE A 52 4.29 -11.11 -7.30
N LEU A 53 3.58 -11.66 -6.33
CA LEU A 53 4.09 -12.57 -5.29
C LEU A 53 3.51 -13.97 -5.39
N PHE A 54 2.22 -14.12 -5.70
CA PHE A 54 1.53 -15.40 -5.61
C PHE A 54 0.82 -15.78 -6.91
N PRO A 55 1.04 -17.00 -7.43
CA PRO A 55 0.35 -17.44 -8.63
C PRO A 55 -1.17 -17.63 -8.40
N PRO A 56 -1.97 -17.70 -9.48
CA PRO A 56 -3.39 -17.99 -9.39
C PRO A 56 -3.71 -19.26 -8.59
N GLY A 57 -4.74 -19.19 -7.74
CA GLY A 57 -5.17 -20.26 -6.83
C GLY A 57 -4.24 -20.49 -5.64
N ASP A 58 -3.15 -19.74 -5.52
CA ASP A 58 -2.19 -19.89 -4.43
C ASP A 58 -2.20 -18.67 -3.50
N ILE A 59 -2.54 -18.90 -2.22
CA ILE A 59 -2.03 -18.17 -1.05
C ILE A 59 -1.89 -19.20 0.07
N LYS A 60 -1.00 -20.19 -0.13
CA LYS A 60 -0.85 -21.32 0.81
C LYS A 60 0.06 -21.03 1.98
N ILE A 61 0.99 -20.07 1.91
CA ILE A 61 1.97 -19.88 2.98
C ILE A 61 1.33 -19.12 4.13
N GLY A 62 0.62 -19.89 4.96
CA GLY A 62 0.10 -19.53 6.27
C GLY A 62 -1.28 -18.87 6.29
N VAL A 63 -1.85 -18.43 5.16
CA VAL A 63 -3.25 -17.96 5.10
C VAL A 63 -4.23 -19.13 5.14
N ARG A 64 -4.01 -20.15 4.28
CA ARG A 64 -4.71 -21.43 4.34
C ARG A 64 -3.99 -22.43 5.24
N ASP A 65 -4.72 -23.20 6.05
CA ASP A 65 -4.14 -24.31 6.81
C ASP A 65 -3.92 -25.49 5.85
N ALA A 66 -2.66 -25.81 5.56
CA ALA A 66 -2.30 -26.92 4.68
C ALA A 66 -2.80 -28.29 5.18
N ARG A 67 -3.23 -28.40 6.45
CA ARG A 67 -3.78 -29.63 7.05
C ARG A 67 -5.29 -29.78 6.87
N THR A 68 -6.01 -28.73 6.45
CA THR A 68 -7.47 -28.73 6.30
C THR A 68 -7.94 -28.96 4.85
N THR A 69 -7.03 -28.83 3.87
CA THR A 69 -7.33 -28.88 2.42
C THR A 69 -7.93 -30.20 1.92
N SER A 70 -7.72 -31.34 2.60
CA SER A 70 -8.25 -32.65 2.15
C SER A 70 -9.51 -33.12 2.88
N LYS A 71 -10.00 -32.38 3.89
CA LYS A 71 -11.19 -32.75 4.70
C LYS A 71 -12.16 -31.60 4.98
N SER A 72 -11.95 -30.41 4.42
CA SER A 72 -12.79 -29.25 4.70
C SER A 72 -14.19 -29.36 4.04
N ASN A 73 -15.22 -28.92 4.78
CA ASN A 73 -16.56 -28.72 4.24
C ASN A 73 -16.52 -27.71 3.07
N ILE A 74 -17.29 -27.95 2.01
CA ILE A 74 -17.44 -27.06 0.84
C ILE A 74 -17.69 -25.60 1.27
N SER A 75 -18.50 -25.36 2.31
CA SER A 75 -18.73 -24.00 2.83
C SER A 75 -17.45 -23.33 3.29
N LYS A 76 -16.58 -24.07 4.00
CA LYS A 76 -15.29 -23.58 4.45
C LYS A 76 -14.38 -23.27 3.25
N LYS A 77 -14.36 -24.14 2.24
CA LYS A 77 -13.59 -23.97 1.00
C LYS A 77 -13.99 -22.68 0.26
N ILE A 78 -15.28 -22.47 0.05
CA ILE A 78 -15.78 -21.28 -0.66
C ILE A 78 -15.55 -20.01 0.17
N LEU A 79 -15.77 -20.05 1.48
CA LEU A 79 -15.49 -18.91 2.36
C LEU A 79 -14.00 -18.51 2.34
N ILE A 80 -13.07 -19.48 2.34
CA ILE A 80 -11.65 -19.16 2.20
C ILE A 80 -11.31 -18.73 0.77
N ASP A 81 -11.98 -19.25 -0.25
CA ASP A 81 -11.76 -18.84 -1.65
C ASP A 81 -12.15 -17.37 -1.86
N ILE A 82 -13.32 -16.92 -1.41
CA ILE A 82 -13.72 -15.51 -1.53
C ILE A 82 -12.83 -14.60 -0.68
N ALA A 83 -12.40 -15.04 0.50
CA ALA A 83 -11.49 -14.27 1.34
C ALA A 83 -10.13 -14.10 0.65
N VAL A 84 -9.57 -15.18 0.09
CA VAL A 84 -8.30 -15.14 -0.66
C VAL A 84 -8.41 -14.26 -1.90
N PHE A 85 -9.48 -14.39 -2.68
CA PHE A 85 -9.74 -13.54 -3.83
C PHE A 85 -9.77 -12.06 -3.43
N THR A 86 -10.49 -11.74 -2.36
CA THR A 86 -10.58 -10.38 -1.80
C THR A 86 -9.22 -9.87 -1.30
N MET A 87 -8.41 -10.72 -0.68
CA MET A 87 -7.04 -10.36 -0.27
C MET A 87 -6.17 -10.00 -1.47
N LYS A 88 -6.24 -10.77 -2.56
CA LYS A 88 -5.45 -10.50 -3.78
C LYS A 88 -5.87 -9.21 -4.47
N MET A 89 -7.17 -9.01 -4.63
CA MET A 89 -7.71 -7.77 -5.17
C MET A 89 -7.29 -6.55 -4.32
N GLY A 90 -7.30 -6.69 -2.99
CA GLY A 90 -6.74 -5.67 -2.10
C GLY A 90 -5.24 -5.47 -2.28
N GLY A 91 -4.50 -6.54 -2.50
CA GLY A 91 -3.07 -6.50 -2.81
C GLY A 91 -2.74 -5.74 -4.10
N GLU A 92 -3.51 -5.94 -5.16
CA GLU A 92 -3.38 -5.15 -6.39
C GLU A 92 -3.61 -3.66 -6.15
N ASN A 93 -4.64 -3.32 -5.38
CA ASN A 93 -4.93 -1.92 -5.05
C ASN A 93 -3.75 -1.30 -4.28
N VAL A 94 -3.15 -2.04 -3.35
CA VAL A 94 -1.92 -1.60 -2.64
C VAL A 94 -0.76 -1.43 -3.60
N LYS A 95 -0.52 -2.40 -4.49
CA LYS A 95 0.53 -2.31 -5.50
C LYS A 95 0.40 -1.03 -6.33
N ARG A 96 -0.80 -0.75 -6.86
CA ARG A 96 -1.07 0.47 -7.64
C ARG A 96 -0.76 1.74 -6.84
N ILE A 97 -1.22 1.81 -5.58
CA ILE A 97 -0.92 2.94 -4.69
C ILE A 97 0.59 3.12 -4.49
N LEU A 98 1.33 2.04 -4.23
CA LEU A 98 2.77 2.09 -4.03
C LEU A 98 3.52 2.54 -5.30
N GLU A 99 3.10 2.07 -6.46
CA GLU A 99 3.62 2.51 -7.76
C GLU A 99 3.34 4.00 -8.00
N THR A 100 2.13 4.48 -7.72
CA THR A 100 1.76 5.90 -7.78
C THR A 100 2.65 6.76 -6.87
N ILE A 101 2.84 6.36 -5.61
CA ILE A 101 3.71 7.08 -4.65
C ILE A 101 5.14 7.20 -5.18
N LEU A 102 5.68 6.16 -5.82
CA LEU A 102 7.03 6.19 -6.38
C LEU A 102 7.14 7.11 -7.60
N LEU A 103 6.13 7.08 -8.48
CA LEU A 103 6.08 7.95 -9.66
C LEU A 103 5.95 9.43 -9.27
N GLU A 104 5.09 9.75 -8.31
CA GLU A 104 4.93 11.11 -7.77
C GLU A 104 6.23 11.65 -7.18
N LYS A 105 6.99 10.80 -6.46
CA LYS A 105 8.31 11.17 -5.91
C LYS A 105 9.32 11.50 -7.00
N SER A 106 9.40 10.66 -8.04
CA SER A 106 10.32 10.88 -9.16
C SER A 106 10.04 12.21 -9.87
N HIS A 107 8.76 12.58 -10.02
CA HIS A 107 8.36 13.80 -10.72
C HIS A 107 8.58 15.09 -9.89
N ASN A 108 8.49 15.00 -8.56
CA ASN A 108 8.74 16.13 -7.67
C ASN A 108 10.25 16.40 -7.50
N ASP A 109 11.11 15.38 -7.54
CA ASP A 109 12.57 15.56 -7.47
C ASP A 109 13.14 16.24 -8.73
N THR A 110 12.51 16.05 -9.90
CA THR A 110 12.91 16.69 -11.17
C THR A 110 12.47 18.14 -11.28
N THR A 111 11.30 18.51 -10.74
CA THR A 111 10.77 19.89 -10.83
C THR A 111 11.47 20.89 -9.90
N THR A 112 12.21 20.44 -8.88
CA THR A 112 13.09 21.31 -8.08
C THR A 112 14.44 21.65 -8.72
N LYS A 113 14.77 21.09 -9.90
CA LYS A 113 16.08 21.29 -10.55
C LYS A 113 16.12 22.36 -11.64
N ASP A 114 15.03 23.06 -11.95
CA ASP A 114 15.06 24.12 -12.96
C ASP A 114 15.37 25.50 -12.38
N ALA A 115 16.66 25.74 -12.17
CA ALA A 115 17.26 27.06 -12.27
C ALA A 115 18.78 27.01 -12.54
N THR A 116 19.28 26.08 -13.36
CA THR A 116 20.54 26.27 -14.10
C THR A 116 20.71 25.15 -15.12
N ASP A 117 20.91 25.54 -16.38
CA ASP A 117 21.29 24.70 -17.53
C ASP A 117 22.34 23.65 -17.16
N GLU A 118 22.03 22.36 -17.38
CA GLU A 118 22.93 21.38 -18.01
C GLU A 118 22.14 20.10 -18.32
N ASN A 119 22.29 19.62 -19.56
CA ASN A 119 21.71 18.38 -20.09
C ASN A 119 21.84 17.23 -19.09
N THR A 120 20.77 16.89 -18.40
CA THR A 120 20.68 15.67 -17.60
C THR A 120 19.70 14.75 -18.30
N THR A 121 20.25 13.66 -18.84
CA THR A 121 19.53 12.45 -19.25
C THR A 121 18.41 12.18 -18.26
N GLU A 122 17.16 12.06 -18.73
CA GLU A 122 16.04 11.54 -17.96
C GLU A 122 16.54 10.33 -17.17
N GLU A 123 16.57 10.43 -15.84
CA GLU A 123 16.89 9.30 -14.97
C GLU A 123 15.86 8.23 -15.27
N GLU A 124 16.25 7.24 -16.07
CA GLU A 124 15.44 6.06 -16.35
C GLU A 124 15.11 5.43 -15.00
N ILE A 125 13.87 5.65 -14.55
CA ILE A 125 13.41 5.17 -13.25
C ILE A 125 13.69 3.66 -13.23
N ASP A 126 14.60 3.26 -12.35
CA ASP A 126 15.06 1.88 -12.27
C ASP A 126 13.88 0.98 -11.91
N ARG A 127 13.34 0.32 -12.94
CA ARG A 127 12.20 -0.61 -12.83
C ARG A 127 12.52 -1.74 -11.84
N GLU A 128 13.78 -2.08 -11.65
CA GLU A 128 14.21 -3.09 -10.69
C GLU A 128 14.07 -2.60 -9.24
N LEU A 129 14.43 -1.34 -8.98
CA LEU A 129 14.22 -0.71 -7.67
C LEU A 129 12.73 -0.56 -7.34
N ILE A 130 11.89 -0.15 -8.30
CA ILE A 130 10.42 -0.11 -8.13
C ILE A 130 9.91 -1.51 -7.79
N SER A 131 10.28 -2.51 -8.59
CA SER A 131 9.84 -3.89 -8.42
C SER A 131 10.23 -4.43 -7.03
N LYS A 132 11.45 -4.16 -6.58
CA LYS A 132 11.92 -4.56 -5.25
C LYS A 132 11.14 -3.88 -4.13
N PHE A 133 10.97 -2.56 -4.18
CA PHE A 133 10.22 -1.81 -3.18
C PHE A 133 8.76 -2.29 -3.07
N VAL A 134 8.09 -2.47 -4.20
CA VAL A 134 6.72 -2.97 -4.24
C VAL A 134 6.66 -4.37 -3.64
N LYS A 135 7.54 -5.29 -4.06
CA LYS A 135 7.57 -6.67 -3.53
C LYS A 135 7.77 -6.73 -2.01
N GLU A 136 8.67 -5.93 -1.45
CA GLU A 136 8.93 -5.91 0.00
C GLU A 136 7.70 -5.47 0.80
N ASN A 137 7.00 -4.42 0.34
CA ASN A 137 5.79 -3.93 1.00
C ASN A 137 4.61 -4.90 0.80
N MET A 138 4.50 -5.51 -0.38
CA MET A 138 3.50 -6.54 -0.66
C MET A 138 3.70 -7.79 0.21
N LEU A 139 4.94 -8.20 0.49
CA LEU A 139 5.24 -9.28 1.44
C LEU A 139 4.78 -8.91 2.85
N SER A 140 5.00 -7.66 3.27
CA SER A 140 4.49 -7.16 4.55
C SER A 140 2.96 -7.20 4.59
N PHE A 141 2.29 -6.78 3.52
CA PHE A 141 0.83 -6.82 3.40
C PHE A 141 0.28 -8.24 3.64
N TYR A 142 0.74 -9.22 2.86
CA TYR A 142 0.22 -10.58 2.96
C TYR A 142 0.61 -11.32 4.25
N ARG A 143 1.77 -11.02 4.85
CA ARG A 143 2.16 -11.60 6.15
C ARG A 143 1.17 -11.28 7.27
N ASN A 144 0.45 -10.16 7.19
CA ASN A 144 -0.56 -9.80 8.20
C ASN A 144 -1.87 -10.61 8.06
N PHE A 145 -2.00 -11.44 7.03
CA PHE A 145 -3.09 -12.41 6.88
C PHE A 145 -2.71 -13.83 7.34
N LEU A 146 -1.53 -14.03 7.91
CA LEU A 146 -1.16 -15.34 8.46
C LEU A 146 -2.21 -15.83 9.47
N HIS A 147 -2.54 -17.11 9.35
CA HIS A 147 -3.56 -17.84 10.12
C HIS A 147 -4.99 -17.34 9.95
N PHE A 148 -5.29 -16.59 8.88
CA PHE A 148 -6.64 -16.09 8.63
C PHE A 148 -7.70 -17.20 8.59
N GLU A 149 -7.45 -18.31 7.89
CA GLU A 149 -8.39 -19.44 7.85
C GLU A 149 -8.73 -19.95 9.25
N LYS A 150 -7.70 -20.14 10.08
CA LYS A 150 -7.83 -20.68 11.43
C LYS A 150 -8.58 -19.72 12.36
N HIS A 151 -8.36 -18.42 12.23
CA HIS A 151 -8.89 -17.43 13.17
C HIS A 151 -10.27 -16.91 12.81
N HIS A 152 -10.66 -16.98 11.52
CA HIS A 152 -11.85 -16.27 11.08
C HIS A 152 -12.89 -17.15 10.37
N ILE A 153 -12.47 -18.10 9.54
CA ILE A 153 -13.41 -18.78 8.64
C ILE A 153 -14.40 -19.67 9.39
N ASP A 154 -13.98 -20.32 10.48
CA ASP A 154 -14.85 -21.27 11.20
C ASP A 154 -16.08 -20.60 11.82
N ASP A 155 -16.03 -19.32 12.16
CA ASP A 155 -17.18 -18.60 12.72
C ASP A 155 -18.25 -18.34 11.66
N PHE A 156 -17.83 -17.97 10.44
CA PHE A 156 -18.74 -17.82 9.30
C PHE A 156 -19.32 -19.17 8.84
N VAL A 157 -18.53 -20.24 8.90
CA VAL A 157 -19.04 -21.60 8.63
C VAL A 157 -20.14 -21.98 9.61
N LYS A 158 -19.94 -21.74 10.91
CA LYS A 158 -20.97 -22.00 11.94
C LYS A 158 -22.23 -21.17 11.71
N ALA A 159 -22.09 -19.89 11.39
CA ALA A 159 -23.22 -19.01 11.10
C ALA A 159 -24.06 -19.53 9.92
N ILE A 160 -23.41 -19.91 8.81
CA ILE A 160 -24.11 -20.49 7.65
C ILE A 160 -24.83 -21.79 8.00
N ILE A 161 -24.21 -22.70 8.77
CA ILE A 161 -24.82 -23.95 9.22
C ILE A 161 -26.07 -23.68 10.07
N ASN A 162 -25.99 -22.69 10.97
CA ASN A 162 -27.08 -22.29 11.84
C ASN A 162 -28.16 -21.46 11.12
N LYS A 163 -27.96 -21.12 9.83
CA LYS A 163 -28.79 -20.18 9.07
C LYS A 163 -28.88 -18.80 9.75
N GLU A 164 -27.78 -18.41 10.37
CA GLU A 164 -27.59 -17.13 11.03
C GLU A 164 -26.55 -16.30 10.27
N ARG A 165 -26.60 -14.99 10.49
CA ARG A 165 -25.61 -14.06 9.95
C ARG A 165 -24.66 -13.65 11.06
N VAL A 166 -23.36 -13.62 10.77
CA VAL A 166 -22.37 -13.02 11.68
C VAL A 166 -22.72 -11.55 11.92
N ASN A 167 -22.75 -11.13 13.19
CA ASN A 167 -22.86 -9.71 13.51
C ASN A 167 -21.54 -9.01 13.19
N LEU A 168 -21.42 -8.48 11.98
CA LEU A 168 -20.19 -7.89 11.47
C LEU A 168 -19.69 -6.72 12.35
N VAL A 169 -20.58 -5.95 12.98
CA VAL A 169 -20.18 -4.84 13.88
C VAL A 169 -19.38 -5.37 15.07
N ASN A 170 -19.93 -6.38 15.75
CA ASN A 170 -19.26 -7.00 16.90
C ASN A 170 -17.98 -7.71 16.44
N TYR A 171 -18.07 -8.47 15.35
CA TYR A 171 -16.94 -9.23 14.81
C TYR A 171 -15.75 -8.34 14.46
N GLU A 172 -16.00 -7.21 13.78
CA GLU A 172 -14.94 -6.24 13.49
C GLU A 172 -14.40 -5.56 14.75
N THR A 173 -15.24 -5.37 15.78
CA THR A 173 -14.79 -4.80 17.06
C THR A 173 -13.82 -5.73 17.77
N ASP A 174 -14.05 -7.03 17.72
CA ASP A 174 -13.23 -8.04 18.39
C ASP A 174 -11.92 -8.35 17.64
N HIS A 175 -11.86 -8.09 16.33
CA HIS A 175 -10.80 -8.62 15.46
C HIS A 175 -10.04 -7.58 14.63
N LEU A 176 -10.48 -6.33 14.58
CA LEU A 176 -9.79 -5.27 13.83
C LEU A 176 -9.46 -4.10 14.76
N ASP A 177 -8.37 -3.41 14.44
CA ASP A 177 -8.11 -2.09 15.02
C ASP A 177 -9.18 -1.09 14.55
N GLU A 178 -9.27 0.06 15.23
CA GLU A 178 -10.16 1.14 14.81
C GLU A 178 -9.77 1.64 13.40
N HIS A 179 -10.77 1.75 12.53
CA HIS A 179 -10.54 2.01 11.11
C HIS A 179 -10.81 3.48 10.77
N LEU A 180 -9.86 4.12 10.07
CA LEU A 180 -9.88 5.58 9.86
C LEU A 180 -11.02 6.08 8.97
N LEU A 181 -11.45 5.28 7.99
CA LEU A 181 -12.40 5.73 6.95
C LEU A 181 -13.80 5.12 7.02
N LEU A 182 -13.97 3.98 7.67
CA LEU A 182 -15.21 3.19 7.57
C LEU A 182 -15.66 2.77 8.95
N GLN A 183 -16.93 3.05 9.23
CA GLN A 183 -17.57 2.59 10.46
C GLN A 183 -17.68 1.07 10.50
N ARG A 184 -17.79 0.54 11.72
CA ARG A 184 -18.01 -0.89 11.95
C ARG A 184 -19.29 -1.37 11.26
N GLY A 185 -19.25 -2.55 10.67
CA GLY A 185 -20.37 -3.19 9.96
C GLY A 185 -20.80 -2.52 8.64
N LYS A 186 -20.12 -1.46 8.20
CA LYS A 186 -20.36 -0.81 6.91
C LYS A 186 -19.42 -1.31 5.83
N THR A 187 -19.91 -1.54 4.63
CA THR A 187 -19.09 -1.76 3.44
C THR A 187 -18.70 -0.42 2.81
N PRO A 188 -17.62 -0.36 2.03
CA PRO A 188 -17.32 0.82 1.23
C PRO A 188 -18.45 1.10 0.22
N ASN A 189 -18.61 2.37 -0.18
CA ASN A 189 -19.64 2.77 -1.13
C ASN A 189 -19.47 2.02 -2.45
N GLY A 190 -20.59 1.53 -3.02
CA GLY A 190 -20.60 0.83 -4.31
C GLY A 190 -20.07 -0.61 -4.26
N VAL A 191 -19.59 -1.11 -3.12
CA VAL A 191 -19.20 -2.52 -2.95
C VAL A 191 -20.43 -3.42 -2.79
N ARG A 192 -21.41 -2.94 -1.99
CA ARG A 192 -22.70 -3.60 -1.79
C ARG A 192 -23.76 -2.87 -2.60
N ASP A 193 -24.68 -3.62 -3.19
CA ASP A 193 -25.84 -3.07 -3.86
C ASP A 193 -26.79 -2.44 -2.83
N ASN A 194 -27.10 -1.16 -3.02
CA ASN A 194 -27.93 -0.38 -2.09
C ASN A 194 -29.39 -0.85 -2.06
N ASP A 195 -29.85 -1.55 -3.11
CA ASP A 195 -31.22 -2.01 -3.25
C ASP A 195 -31.47 -3.37 -2.58
N LYS A 196 -30.40 -4.05 -2.13
CA LYS A 196 -30.51 -5.38 -1.49
C LYS A 196 -30.83 -5.29 -0.01
N VAL A 197 -31.88 -6.00 0.40
CA VAL A 197 -32.29 -6.13 1.80
C VAL A 197 -31.40 -7.14 2.52
N MET A 198 -30.63 -6.66 3.50
CA MET A 198 -29.83 -7.50 4.39
C MET A 198 -30.73 -8.48 5.18
N GLY A 199 -30.32 -9.74 5.26
CA GLY A 199 -31.05 -10.83 5.90
C GLY A 199 -31.96 -11.62 4.94
N ALA A 200 -32.13 -11.18 3.69
CA ALA A 200 -32.92 -11.92 2.70
C ALA A 200 -32.22 -13.20 2.21
N ASP A 201 -30.88 -13.21 2.22
CA ASP A 201 -30.07 -14.35 1.81
C ASP A 201 -28.85 -14.48 2.72
N VAL A 202 -29.02 -15.25 3.80
CA VAL A 202 -28.01 -15.43 4.85
C VAL A 202 -26.68 -15.97 4.29
N ILE A 203 -26.70 -16.77 3.22
CA ILE A 203 -25.48 -17.29 2.61
C ILE A 203 -24.71 -16.14 1.94
N LYS A 204 -25.40 -15.35 1.10
CA LYS A 204 -24.79 -14.18 0.46
C LYS A 204 -24.31 -13.16 1.49
N ASP A 205 -25.10 -12.94 2.53
CA ASP A 205 -24.73 -11.99 3.57
C ASP A 205 -23.46 -12.39 4.30
N ASN A 206 -23.31 -13.67 4.68
CA ASN A 206 -22.07 -14.15 5.29
C ASN A 206 -20.87 -14.08 4.33
N LEU A 207 -21.07 -14.39 3.04
CA LEU A 207 -20.02 -14.23 2.02
C LEU A 207 -19.60 -12.76 1.85
N MET A 208 -20.56 -11.84 1.85
CA MET A 208 -20.29 -10.41 1.74
C MET A 208 -19.62 -9.89 3.01
N ASP A 209 -20.03 -10.37 4.18
CA ASP A 209 -19.47 -9.95 5.45
C ASP A 209 -18.02 -10.42 5.64
N ILE A 210 -17.68 -11.65 5.22
CA ILE A 210 -16.27 -12.10 5.24
C ILE A 210 -15.42 -11.31 4.23
N ALA A 211 -15.97 -10.99 3.06
CA ALA A 211 -15.28 -10.16 2.07
C ALA A 211 -15.05 -8.74 2.62
N ALA A 212 -16.08 -8.09 3.18
CA ALA A 212 -16.00 -6.78 3.79
C ALA A 212 -14.98 -6.73 4.95
N PHE A 213 -15.01 -7.74 5.82
CA PHE A 213 -14.03 -7.90 6.89
C PHE A 213 -12.60 -7.99 6.34
N THR A 214 -12.40 -8.78 5.27
CA THR A 214 -11.11 -8.96 4.62
C THR A 214 -10.62 -7.65 3.99
N MET A 215 -11.48 -6.91 3.29
CA MET A 215 -11.17 -5.59 2.72
C MET A 215 -10.72 -4.61 3.82
N LYS A 216 -11.42 -4.57 4.96
CA LYS A 216 -11.04 -3.68 6.07
C LYS A 216 -9.75 -4.09 6.77
N LYS A 217 -9.52 -5.39 6.92
CA LYS A 217 -8.25 -5.90 7.44
C LYS A 217 -7.10 -5.47 6.52
N GLY A 218 -7.28 -5.63 5.21
CA GLY A 218 -6.33 -5.15 4.20
C GLY A 218 -6.09 -3.65 4.32
N ALA A 219 -7.16 -2.85 4.39
CA ALA A 219 -7.06 -1.40 4.54
C ALA A 219 -6.28 -0.95 5.80
N ALA A 220 -6.50 -1.63 6.94
CA ALA A 220 -5.74 -1.36 8.16
C ALA A 220 -4.24 -1.66 8.00
N ILE A 221 -3.91 -2.74 7.29
CA ILE A 221 -2.52 -3.09 6.97
C ILE A 221 -1.90 -2.04 6.02
N THR A 222 -2.63 -1.67 4.96
CA THR A 222 -2.23 -0.63 4.01
C THR A 222 -1.95 0.69 4.73
N THR A 223 -2.84 1.10 5.64
CA THR A 223 -2.66 2.32 6.44
C THR A 223 -1.33 2.30 7.21
N LYS A 224 -1.00 1.16 7.86
CA LYS A 224 0.28 1.00 8.57
C LYS A 224 1.49 1.09 7.64
N ILE A 225 1.40 0.50 6.44
CA ILE A 225 2.44 0.59 5.41
C ILE A 225 2.63 2.06 4.99
N LEU A 226 1.54 2.75 4.63
CA LEU A 226 1.57 4.14 4.16
C LEU A 226 2.09 5.11 5.23
N ILE A 227 1.67 4.95 6.49
CA ILE A 227 2.19 5.74 7.61
C ILE A 227 3.69 5.52 7.76
N SER A 228 4.16 4.27 7.70
CA SER A 228 5.59 3.96 7.81
C SER A 228 6.40 4.62 6.69
N LEU A 229 5.93 4.51 5.44
CA LEU A 229 6.55 5.19 4.29
C LEU A 229 6.57 6.71 4.46
N GLY A 230 5.51 7.27 5.02
CA GLY A 230 5.41 8.69 5.34
C GLY A 230 6.38 9.14 6.44
N TYR A 231 6.69 8.28 7.40
CA TYR A 231 7.60 8.57 8.52
C TYR A 231 9.08 8.49 8.08
N ASP A 232 9.41 7.48 7.29
CA ASP A 232 10.75 7.35 6.69
C ASP A 232 11.09 8.54 5.78
N HIS A 233 10.10 9.05 5.05
CA HIS A 233 10.22 10.27 4.26
C HIS A 233 10.57 11.50 5.11
N PHE A 234 9.87 11.69 6.24
CA PHE A 234 10.11 12.85 7.13
C PHE A 234 11.52 12.82 7.74
N LYS A 235 11.99 11.64 8.14
CA LYS A 235 13.34 11.45 8.68
C LYS A 235 14.43 11.71 7.63
N ASN A 236 14.18 11.36 6.37
CA ASN A 236 15.12 11.62 5.28
C ASN A 236 15.15 13.09 4.85
N LEU A 237 14.01 13.80 4.87
CA LEU A 237 13.96 15.25 4.64
C LEU A 237 14.77 16.02 5.69
N GLN A 238 14.56 15.73 6.98
CA GLN A 238 15.34 16.38 8.04
C GLN A 238 16.86 16.19 7.88
N LYS A 239 17.29 15.02 7.41
CA LYS A 239 18.71 14.77 7.10
C LYS A 239 19.21 15.56 5.89
N LYS A 240 18.40 15.66 4.83
CA LYS A 240 18.74 16.46 3.64
C LYS A 240 18.82 17.95 4.00
N ASP A 241 17.85 18.48 4.75
CA ASP A 241 17.84 19.89 5.20
C ASP A 241 19.05 20.22 6.06
N ALA A 242 19.41 19.33 6.99
CA ALA A 242 20.62 19.48 7.80
C ALA A 242 21.89 19.51 6.93
N ALA A 243 21.98 18.63 5.92
CA ALA A 243 23.12 18.60 5.00
C ALA A 243 23.20 19.87 4.12
N VAL A 244 22.06 20.40 3.68
CA VAL A 244 21.99 21.66 2.90
C VAL A 244 22.47 22.85 3.74
N GLU A 245 22.07 22.92 5.01
CA GLU A 245 22.56 23.97 5.92
C GLU A 245 24.06 23.86 6.20
N GLU A 246 24.61 22.64 6.35
CA GLU A 246 26.06 22.46 6.45
C GLU A 246 26.80 22.90 5.17
N LEU A 247 26.26 22.59 4.00
CA LEU A 247 26.84 23.02 2.72
C LEU A 247 26.80 24.54 2.54
N LYS A 248 25.72 25.21 2.94
CA LYS A 248 25.65 26.68 2.94
C LYS A 248 26.72 27.29 3.84
N LYS A 249 26.86 26.78 5.06
CA LYS A 249 27.89 27.25 6.00
C LYS A 249 29.30 27.09 5.42
N THR A 250 29.58 25.94 4.82
CA THR A 250 30.88 25.66 4.19
C THR A 250 31.13 26.59 2.99
N LYS A 251 30.09 26.89 2.20
CA LYS A 251 30.17 27.84 1.08
C LYS A 251 30.45 29.27 1.56
N ASP A 252 29.82 29.71 2.65
CA ASP A 252 30.05 31.05 3.21
C ASP A 252 31.45 31.19 3.80
N GLU A 253 31.96 30.15 4.47
CA GLU A 253 33.35 30.08 4.94
C GLU A 253 34.35 30.17 3.78
N LEU A 254 34.11 29.42 2.69
CA LEU A 254 34.93 29.47 1.49
C LEU A 254 34.93 30.88 0.84
N ASN A 255 33.76 31.51 0.74
CA ASN A 255 33.63 32.86 0.20
C ASN A 255 34.41 33.90 1.05
N SER A 256 34.36 33.77 2.37
CA SER A 256 35.15 34.60 3.29
C SER A 256 36.66 34.42 3.08
N LEU A 257 37.11 33.17 2.89
CA LEU A 257 38.51 32.84 2.59
C LEU A 257 38.97 33.43 1.25
N ILE A 258 38.13 33.33 0.21
CA ILE A 258 38.40 33.93 -1.11
C ILE A 258 38.53 35.45 -1.00
N ALA A 259 37.64 36.11 -0.23
CA ALA A 259 37.70 37.55 -0.02
C ALA A 259 38.98 37.97 0.71
N LYS A 260 39.39 37.21 1.73
CA LYS A 260 40.65 37.44 2.44
C LYS A 260 41.86 37.27 1.52
N TYR A 261 41.88 36.20 0.71
CA TYR A 261 42.96 35.95 -0.24
C TYR A 261 43.09 37.08 -1.27
N LYS A 262 41.98 37.59 -1.80
CA LYS A 262 42.00 38.76 -2.71
C LYS A 262 42.63 39.98 -2.05
N LYS A 263 42.26 40.27 -0.81
CA LYS A 263 42.82 41.40 -0.04
C LYS A 263 44.32 41.24 0.25
N ASP A 264 44.74 40.03 0.59
CA ASP A 264 46.16 39.74 0.83
C ASP A 264 46.97 39.81 -0.47
N LYS A 265 46.41 39.39 -1.60
CA LYS A 265 47.02 39.54 -2.92
C LYS A 265 47.19 41.00 -3.33
N GLU A 266 46.16 41.84 -3.16
CA GLU A 266 46.26 43.29 -3.43
C GLU A 266 47.38 43.94 -2.62
N LYS A 267 47.49 43.61 -1.33
CA LYS A 267 48.59 44.10 -0.48
C LYS A 267 49.97 43.68 -0.96
N ILE A 268 50.12 42.44 -1.43
CA ILE A 268 51.38 41.94 -1.97
C ILE A 268 51.73 42.70 -3.25
N ASP A 269 50.77 42.86 -4.16
CA ASP A 269 50.96 43.58 -5.42
C ASP A 269 51.37 45.06 -5.18
N ASP A 270 50.79 45.71 -4.16
CA ASP A 270 51.16 47.08 -3.77
C ASP A 270 52.58 47.16 -3.18
N LEU A 271 52.95 46.23 -2.29
CA LEU A 271 54.31 46.14 -1.73
C LEU A 271 55.37 45.86 -2.81
N GLU A 272 55.05 45.04 -3.82
CA GLU A 272 55.95 44.78 -4.95
C GLU A 272 56.16 46.02 -5.82
N LYS A 273 55.12 46.84 -6.04
CA LYS A 273 55.24 48.12 -6.75
C LYS A 273 56.10 49.11 -5.97
N GLU A 274 55.88 49.27 -4.67
CA GLU A 274 56.68 50.17 -3.82
C GLU A 274 58.16 49.76 -3.81
N LYS A 275 58.45 48.45 -3.71
CA LYS A 275 59.81 47.93 -3.76
C LYS A 275 60.52 48.19 -5.10
N LYS A 276 59.77 48.21 -6.20
CA LYS A 276 60.29 48.54 -7.53
C LYS A 276 60.68 50.01 -7.64
N ILE A 277 59.84 50.91 -7.11
CA ILE A 277 60.08 52.35 -7.09
C ILE A 277 61.27 52.71 -6.18
N ALA A 278 61.46 52.00 -5.07
CA ALA A 278 62.58 52.24 -4.14
C ALA A 278 63.96 51.77 -4.66
N ASN A 279 63.98 50.99 -5.75
CA ASN A 279 65.20 50.44 -6.38
C ASN A 279 65.61 51.16 -7.68
N GLU A 280 64.85 52.18 -8.11
CA GLU A 280 65.20 53.12 -9.21
C GLU A 280 65.78 54.42 -8.64
#